data_AF-C4A0V2-F1
#
_entry.id   AF-C4A0V2-F1
#
_cell.length_a   1.000
_cell.length_b   1.000
_cell.length_c   1.000
_cell.angle_alpha   90.00
_cell.angle_beta   90.00
_cell.angle_gamma   90.00
#
_symmetry.space_group_name_H-M   'P 1'
#
loop_
_entity.id
_entity.type
_entity.pdbx_description
1 polymer ?
#
loop_
_entity_poly.entity_id
_entity_poly.type
_entity_poly.pdbx_seq_one_letter_code
_entity_poly.pdbx_strand_id
1 'polypeptide(L)'
;PALERLNLRNNKLSAIDPLAFGLLSSSPVIKLDGNPWHCDCKMAPFRLNLTEYRSFKDPIICAQPTNLQGQDLIDLNPEELV
;
A
#
# COMPACT_ATOMS: atom_id res chain seq x y z
N PRO A 1 -0.17 25.86 1.76
CA PRO A 1 0.08 25.02 0.56
C PRO A 1 -0.38 23.58 0.82
N ALA A 2 -1.25 23.03 -0.04
CA ALA A 2 -1.63 21.63 0.01
C ALA A 2 -0.59 20.77 -0.72
N LEU A 3 -0.36 19.54 -0.27
CA LEU A 3 0.57 18.61 -0.90
C LEU A 3 -0.12 17.92 -2.09
N GLU A 4 0.46 18.04 -3.29
CA GLU A 4 -0.13 17.49 -4.52
C GLU A 4 0.52 16.18 -5.00
N ARG A 5 1.74 15.89 -4.56
CA ARG A 5 2.47 14.66 -4.94
C ARG A 5 3.41 14.22 -3.83
N LEU A 6 3.43 12.92 -3.57
CA LEU A 6 4.34 12.29 -2.63
C LEU A 6 5.01 11.09 -3.31
N ASN A 7 6.33 11.15 -3.48
CA ASN A 7 7.09 10.05 -4.10
C ASN A 7 7.94 9.34 -3.06
N LEU A 8 7.59 8.09 -2.78
CA LEU A 8 8.27 7.21 -1.82
C LEU A 8 8.79 5.92 -2.50
N ARG A 9 8.98 5.95 -3.83
CA ARG A 9 9.50 4.81 -4.58
C ARG A 9 10.88 4.36 -4.10
N ASN A 10 11.16 3.07 -4.25
CA ASN A 10 12.49 2.49 -3.99
C ASN A 10 13.04 2.79 -2.60
N ASN A 11 12.17 2.78 -1.58
CA ASN A 11 12.55 2.91 -0.18
C ASN A 11 12.54 1.53 0.50
N LYS A 12 12.62 1.53 1.83
CA LYS A 12 12.61 0.33 2.67
C LYS A 12 11.32 0.21 3.48
N LEU A 13 10.21 0.73 2.95
CA LEU A 13 8.91 0.62 3.61
C LEU A 13 8.42 -0.82 3.51
N SER A 14 7.96 -1.36 4.62
CA SER A 14 7.39 -2.71 4.67
C SER A 14 5.89 -2.73 4.90
N ALA A 15 5.31 -1.64 5.40
CA ALA A 15 3.87 -1.52 5.59
C ALA A 15 3.45 -0.05 5.51
N ILE A 16 2.16 0.18 5.30
CA ILE A 16 1.56 1.51 5.36
C ILE A 16 0.74 1.57 6.64
N ASP A 17 1.05 2.54 7.50
CA ASP A 17 0.35 2.71 8.76
C ASP A 17 -1.11 3.15 8.52
N PRO A 18 -2.09 2.57 9.23
CA PRO A 18 -3.49 2.98 9.10
C PRO A 18 -3.78 4.46 9.32
N LEU A 19 -3.01 5.11 10.19
CA LEU A 19 -3.14 6.54 10.45
C LEU A 19 -2.68 7.38 9.25
N ALA A 20 -1.78 6.85 8.42
CA ALA A 20 -1.36 7.52 7.19
C ALA A 20 -2.51 7.59 6.17
N PHE A 21 -3.48 6.67 6.20
CA PHE A 21 -4.58 6.64 5.23
C PHE A 21 -5.44 7.90 5.23
N GLY A 22 -5.65 8.51 6.41
CA GLY A 22 -6.39 9.77 6.54
C GLY A 22 -5.67 10.97 5.93
N LEU A 23 -4.34 10.91 5.81
CA LEU A 23 -3.54 11.95 5.14
C LEU A 23 -3.58 11.81 3.61
N LEU A 24 -3.71 10.56 3.14
CA LEU A 24 -3.59 10.18 1.72
C LEU A 24 -4.93 10.35 0.95
N SER A 25 -6.04 10.53 1.66
CA SER A 25 -7.36 10.87 1.10
C SER A 25 -7.44 12.29 0.52
N SER A 26 -6.50 13.18 0.88
CA SER A 26 -6.53 14.61 0.52
C SER A 26 -5.76 15.00 -0.76
N SER A 27 -5.61 14.04 -1.69
CA SER A 27 -5.20 14.29 -3.09
C SER A 27 -3.71 14.60 -3.39
N PRO A 28 -2.70 14.00 -2.73
CA PRO A 28 -1.41 13.82 -3.38
C PRO A 28 -1.43 12.58 -4.28
N VAL A 29 -0.89 12.68 -5.51
CA VAL A 29 -0.51 11.48 -6.27
C VAL A 29 0.60 10.80 -5.48
N ILE A 30 0.38 9.56 -5.03
CA ILE A 30 1.34 8.84 -4.19
C ILE A 30 2.00 7.72 -5.00
N LYS A 31 3.33 7.65 -4.88
CA LYS A 31 4.17 6.68 -5.58
C LYS A 31 4.88 5.77 -4.58
N LEU A 32 4.67 4.45 -4.67
CA LEU A 32 5.04 3.47 -3.62
C LEU A 32 5.77 2.22 -4.15
N ASP A 33 5.91 2.04 -5.45
CA ASP A 33 6.59 0.89 -6.04
C ASP A 33 8.07 0.79 -5.62
N GLY A 34 8.59 -0.43 -5.64
CA GLY A 34 9.98 -0.74 -5.29
C GLY A 34 10.27 -0.77 -3.78
N ASN A 35 9.24 -0.88 -2.94
CA ASN A 35 9.38 -1.09 -1.50
C ASN A 35 9.17 -2.57 -1.13
N PRO A 36 9.85 -3.09 -0.10
CA PRO A 36 9.74 -4.48 0.34
C PRO A 36 8.47 -4.71 1.19
N TRP A 37 7.30 -4.65 0.56
CA TRP A 37 6.01 -4.75 1.24
C TRP A 37 5.81 -6.09 1.93
N HIS A 38 5.38 -6.04 3.18
CA HIS A 38 5.00 -7.17 4.00
C HIS A 38 3.47 -7.20 4.07
N CYS A 39 2.87 -8.10 3.28
CA CYS A 39 1.44 -8.26 3.15
C CYS A 39 0.90 -9.18 4.25
N ASP A 40 0.82 -8.64 5.47
CA ASP A 40 0.20 -9.28 6.63
C ASP A 40 -1.03 -8.49 7.12
N CYS A 41 -1.47 -8.79 8.34
CA CYS A 41 -2.70 -8.26 8.91
C CYS A 41 -2.66 -6.74 9.07
N LYS A 42 -1.47 -6.13 9.05
CA LYS A 42 -1.31 -4.66 9.08
C LYS A 42 -1.67 -4.02 7.75
N MET A 43 -1.55 -4.76 6.65
CA MET A 43 -1.93 -4.30 5.30
C MET A 43 -3.41 -4.59 4.99
N ALA A 44 -4.10 -5.41 5.79
CA ALA A 44 -5.51 -5.74 5.57
C ALA A 44 -6.45 -4.51 5.57
N PRO A 45 -6.34 -3.54 6.50
CA PRO A 45 -7.14 -2.32 6.43
C PRO A 45 -6.87 -1.50 5.17
N PHE A 46 -5.61 -1.48 4.70
CA PHE A 46 -5.27 -0.82 3.44
C PHE A 46 -5.96 -1.49 2.26
N ARG A 47 -5.89 -2.82 2.21
CA ARG A 47 -6.49 -3.63 1.15
C ARG A 47 -8.01 -3.49 1.07
N LEU A 48 -8.68 -3.37 2.21
CA LEU A 48 -10.13 -3.16 2.27
C LEU A 48 -10.56 -1.81 1.69
N ASN A 49 -9.76 -0.77 1.94
CA ASN A 49 -10.09 0.61 1.56
C ASN A 49 -9.42 1.05 0.24
N LEU A 50 -8.71 0.14 -0.45
CA LEU A 50 -7.92 0.44 -1.64
C LEU A 50 -8.73 1.07 -2.78
N THR A 51 -10.02 0.72 -2.88
CA THR A 51 -10.98 1.28 -3.85
C THR A 51 -11.34 2.74 -3.55
N GLU A 52 -11.28 3.17 -2.29
CA GLU A 52 -11.48 4.57 -1.90
C GLU A 52 -10.23 5.41 -2.21
N TYR A 53 -9.05 4.80 -2.21
CA TYR A 53 -7.79 5.49 -2.43
C TYR A 53 -7.34 5.51 -3.90
N ARG A 54 -8.12 6.21 -4.74
CA ARG A 54 -7.82 6.40 -6.18
C ARG A 54 -6.46 7.04 -6.50
N SER A 55 -5.80 7.61 -5.49
CA SER A 55 -4.48 8.25 -5.58
C SER A 55 -3.31 7.27 -5.72
N PHE A 56 -3.49 6.00 -5.36
CA PHE A 56 -2.48 4.96 -5.56
C PHE A 56 -2.66 4.35 -6.95
N LYS A 57 -1.70 4.61 -7.84
CA LYS A 57 -1.70 4.06 -9.21
C LYS A 57 -0.62 3.04 -9.45
N ASP A 58 0.30 2.87 -8.51
CA ASP A 58 1.39 1.92 -8.65
C ASP A 58 1.05 0.61 -7.94
N PRO A 59 1.47 -0.53 -8.51
CA PRO A 59 1.24 -1.84 -7.90
C PRO A 59 2.00 -1.96 -6.57
N ILE A 60 1.39 -2.65 -5.60
CA ILE A 60 2.02 -2.96 -4.32
C ILE A 60 2.32 -4.45 -4.32
N ILE A 61 3.52 -4.77 -4.80
CA ILE A 61 3.98 -6.16 -4.90
C ILE A 61 4.50 -6.60 -3.54
N CYS A 62 3.91 -7.67 -3.01
CA CYS A 62 4.32 -8.28 -1.75
C CYS A 62 5.72 -8.88 -1.88
N ALA A 63 6.65 -8.42 -1.04
CA ALA A 63 7.96 -9.03 -0.86
C ALA A 63 7.93 -10.12 0.23
N GLN A 64 6.99 -10.00 1.16
CA GLN A 64 6.74 -10.92 2.26
C GLN A 64 5.23 -11.00 2.56
N PRO A 65 4.76 -12.03 3.26
CA PRO A 65 5.44 -13.29 3.57
C PRO A 65 5.72 -14.14 2.31
N THR A 66 6.52 -15.21 2.45
CA THR A 66 6.97 -16.04 1.30
C THR A 66 5.82 -16.62 0.49
N ASN A 67 4.70 -16.98 1.12
CA ASN A 67 3.51 -17.51 0.45
C ASN A 67 2.77 -16.47 -0.41
N LEU A 68 2.98 -15.18 -0.17
CA LEU A 68 2.38 -14.07 -0.93
C LEU A 68 3.41 -13.35 -1.81
N GLN A 69 4.66 -13.80 -1.83
CA GLN A 69 5.74 -13.11 -2.52
C GLN A 69 5.45 -13.01 -4.03
N GLY A 70 5.60 -11.80 -4.57
CA GLY A 70 5.39 -11.49 -5.99
C GLY A 70 3.93 -11.22 -6.37
N GLN A 71 2.98 -11.39 -5.45
CA GLN A 71 1.57 -11.07 -5.68
C GLN A 71 1.32 -9.58 -5.48
N ASP A 72 0.40 -9.01 -6.25
CA ASP A 72 -0.06 -7.64 -6.04
C ASP A 72 -1.11 -7.63 -4.92
N LEU A 73 -0.94 -6.76 -3.94
CA LEU A 73 -1.85 -6.63 -2.80
C LEU A 73 -3.31 -6.46 -3.26
N ILE A 74 -3.56 -5.76 -4.37
CA ILE A 74 -4.93 -5.55 -4.89
C ILE A 74 -5.63 -6.85 -5.29
N ASP A 75 -4.87 -7.89 -5.65
CA ASP A 75 -5.40 -9.18 -6.08
C ASP A 75 -5.65 -10.12 -4.90
N LEU A 76 -5.14 -9.79 -3.71
CA LEU A 76 -5.31 -10.62 -2.51
C LEU A 76 -6.68 -10.45 -1.88
N ASN A 77 -7.22 -11.51 -1.31
CA ASN A 77 -8.35 -11.43 -0.41
C ASN A 77 -7.87 -10.95 0.98
N PRO A 78 -8.62 -10.08 1.67
CA PRO A 78 -8.24 -9.63 3.02
C PRO A 78 -8.02 -10.76 4.04
N GLU A 79 -8.66 -11.92 3.84
CA GLU A 79 -8.50 -13.11 4.67
C GLU A 79 -7.13 -13.79 4.49
N GLU A 80 -6.47 -13.61 3.35
CA GLU A 80 -5.12 -14.15 3.08
C GLU A 80 -4.01 -13.37 3.81
N LEU A 81 -4.36 -12.19 4.32
CA LEU A 81 -3.46 -11.31 5.04
C LEU A 81 -3.40 -11.63 6.55
N VAL A 82 -4.16 -12.60 7.05
CA VAL A 82 -4.28 -12.90 8.49
C VAL A 82 -3.48 -14.14 8.89
#